data_AF-A0A1X1HW60-F1
#
_entry.id   AF-A0A1X1HW60-F1
#
_cell.length_a   1.000
_cell.length_b   1.000
_cell.length_c   1.000
_cell.angle_alpha   90.00
_cell.angle_beta   90.00
_cell.angle_gamma   90.00
#
_symmetry.space_group_name_H-M   'P 1'
#
loop_
_entity.id
_entity.type
_entity.pdbx_description
1 polymer ?
#
loop_
_entity_poly.entity_id
_entity_poly.type
_entity_poly.pdbx_seq_one_letter_code
_entity_poly.pdbx_strand_id
1 'polypeptide(L)'
;MSTSVTKIKNKRLKKTLVSYSLLTIFFFAFSRIYESFSFGETSLHMHYLFVVPLVGGIVLALLLKIMPNLGRLSLNLWNSAVAVLTAGMLFRGIVNLSGRSTTLDQPYWYVGLAFALLAIVSLLLQKKNSKELA
;
A
#
# COMPACT_ATOMS: atom_id res chain seq x y z
N MET A 1 -13.91 -4.09 -31.50
CA MET A 1 -13.44 -3.94 -30.10
C MET A 1 -13.42 -5.31 -29.43
N SER A 2 -12.26 -5.83 -29.00
CA SER A 2 -12.17 -7.18 -28.39
C SER A 2 -12.66 -7.15 -26.93
N THR A 3 -13.71 -7.90 -26.62
CA THR A 3 -14.43 -7.91 -25.32
C THR A 3 -13.64 -8.57 -24.18
N SER A 4 -12.59 -9.33 -24.50
CA SER A 4 -11.78 -10.06 -23.51
C SER A 4 -10.86 -9.12 -22.70
N VAL A 5 -10.19 -8.17 -23.37
CA VAL A 5 -9.20 -7.28 -22.74
C VAL A 5 -9.87 -6.28 -21.79
N THR A 6 -11.05 -5.77 -22.15
CA THR A 6 -11.84 -4.87 -21.29
C THR A 6 -12.37 -5.57 -20.04
N LYS A 7 -12.79 -6.84 -20.15
CA LYS A 7 -13.24 -7.65 -19.01
C LYS A 7 -12.12 -7.91 -18.00
N ILE A 8 -10.90 -8.19 -18.48
CA ILE A 8 -9.72 -8.41 -17.62
C ILE A 8 -9.30 -7.13 -16.90
N LYS A 9 -9.26 -5.98 -17.59
CA LYS A 9 -8.99 -4.66 -16.98
C LYS A 9 -9.92 -4.38 -15.80
N ASN A 10 -11.23 -4.51 -16.03
CA ASN A 10 -12.24 -4.20 -15.01
C ASN A 10 -12.17 -5.16 -13.82
N LYS A 11 -11.85 -6.43 -14.05
CA LYS A 11 -11.66 -7.42 -12.97
C LYS A 11 -10.49 -7.06 -12.05
N ARG A 12 -9.34 -6.67 -12.62
CA ARG A 12 -8.13 -6.36 -11.84
C ARG A 12 -8.28 -5.08 -11.01
N LEU A 13 -8.87 -4.05 -11.59
CA LEU A 13 -9.19 -2.80 -10.89
C LEU A 13 -10.15 -3.08 -9.74
N LYS A 14 -11.28 -3.78 -9.99
CA LYS A 14 -12.25 -4.14 -8.95
C LYS A 14 -11.60 -4.92 -7.81
N LYS A 15 -10.78 -5.93 -8.12
CA LYS A 15 -10.05 -6.71 -7.09
C LYS A 15 -9.16 -5.79 -6.22
N THR A 16 -8.46 -4.85 -6.84
CA THR A 16 -7.59 -3.89 -6.14
C THR A 16 -8.41 -3.02 -5.21
N LEU A 17 -9.49 -2.40 -5.70
CA LEU A 17 -10.37 -1.56 -4.87
C LEU A 17 -10.95 -2.33 -3.69
N VAL A 18 -11.51 -3.52 -3.93
CA VAL A 18 -12.11 -4.33 -2.86
C VAL A 18 -11.06 -4.72 -1.82
N SER A 19 -9.88 -5.19 -2.25
CA SER A 19 -8.82 -5.63 -1.34
C SER A 19 -8.30 -4.47 -0.48
N TYR A 20 -7.99 -3.33 -1.08
CA TYR A 20 -7.45 -2.17 -0.37
C TYR A 20 -8.49 -1.49 0.51
N SER A 21 -9.77 -1.43 0.08
CA SER A 21 -10.85 -0.93 0.93
C SER A 21 -11.07 -1.82 2.15
N LEU A 22 -11.07 -3.15 1.98
CA LEU A 22 -11.21 -4.08 3.10
C LEU A 22 -10.05 -3.92 4.09
N LEU A 23 -8.82 -3.82 3.58
CA LEU A 23 -7.62 -3.61 4.40
C LEU A 23 -7.67 -2.27 5.15
N THR A 24 -8.14 -1.21 4.49
CA THR A 24 -8.30 0.12 5.09
C THR A 24 -9.33 0.10 6.21
N ILE A 25 -10.51 -0.50 5.97
CA ILE A 25 -11.57 -0.62 6.98
C ILE A 25 -11.08 -1.44 8.18
N PHE A 26 -10.38 -2.55 7.91
CA PHE A 26 -9.77 -3.37 8.95
C PHE A 26 -8.81 -2.55 9.81
N PHE A 27 -7.85 -1.85 9.22
CA PHE A 27 -6.88 -1.06 9.98
C PHE A 27 -7.51 0.16 10.66
N PHE A 28 -8.55 0.74 10.09
CA PHE A 28 -9.31 1.79 10.74
C PHE A 28 -9.99 1.27 12.01
N ALA A 29 -10.75 0.18 11.91
CA ALA A 29 -11.38 -0.44 13.08
C ALA A 29 -10.35 -0.88 14.13
N PHE A 30 -9.28 -1.54 13.68
CA PHE A 30 -8.17 -1.96 14.53
C PHE A 30 -7.53 -0.78 15.27
N SER A 31 -7.23 0.32 14.58
CA SER A 31 -6.64 1.51 15.22
C SER A 31 -7.51 2.06 16.35
N ARG A 32 -8.84 2.14 16.14
CA ARG A 32 -9.79 2.67 17.13
C ARG A 32 -9.93 1.76 18.34
N ILE A 33 -10.03 0.45 18.10
CA ILE A 33 -10.12 -0.54 19.15
C ILE A 33 -8.82 -0.53 19.97
N TYR A 34 -7.67 -0.59 19.30
CA TYR A 34 -6.38 -0.68 19.98
C TYR A 34 -6.07 0.59 20.78
N GLU A 35 -6.37 1.77 20.24
CA GLU A 35 -6.26 3.05 20.97
C GLU A 35 -7.13 3.09 22.23
N SER A 36 -8.37 2.56 22.18
CA SER A 36 -9.24 2.53 23.37
C SER A 36 -8.68 1.68 24.53
N PHE A 37 -7.80 0.72 24.24
CA PHE A 37 -7.12 -0.11 25.23
C PHE A 37 -5.75 0.41 25.65
N SER A 38 -5.37 1.62 25.23
CA SER A 38 -4.01 2.15 25.41
C SER A 38 -3.75 2.84 26.74
N PHE A 39 -4.65 2.72 27.73
CA PHE A 39 -4.52 3.31 29.07
C PHE A 39 -4.16 4.81 29.09
N GLY A 40 -4.58 5.57 28.07
CA GLY A 40 -4.31 7.01 27.94
C GLY A 40 -3.12 7.37 27.04
N GLU A 41 -2.31 6.40 26.62
CA GLU A 41 -1.25 6.62 25.63
C GLU A 41 -1.84 6.82 24.24
N THR A 42 -1.22 7.70 23.45
CA THR A 42 -1.65 7.99 22.08
C THR A 42 -0.50 7.81 21.09
N SER A 43 -0.83 7.40 19.87
CA SER A 43 0.17 7.23 18.81
C SER A 43 -0.37 7.67 17.47
N LEU A 44 0.26 8.69 16.90
CA LEU A 44 -0.05 9.16 15.55
C LEU A 44 0.05 8.03 14.51
N HIS A 45 1.00 7.12 14.68
CA HIS A 45 1.20 6.00 13.75
C HIS A 45 0.06 4.99 13.83
N MET A 46 -0.49 4.75 15.02
CA MET A 46 -1.66 3.89 15.15
C MET A 46 -2.92 4.58 14.61
N HIS A 47 -3.10 5.85 14.97
CA HIS A 47 -4.28 6.64 14.56
C HIS A 47 -4.45 6.72 13.06
N TYR A 48 -3.33 6.93 12.34
CA TYR A 48 -3.29 7.06 10.90
C TYR A 48 -2.86 5.77 10.18
N LEU A 49 -2.88 4.62 10.86
CA LEU A 49 -2.46 3.34 10.27
C LEU A 49 -3.23 2.99 8.99
N PHE A 50 -4.53 3.29 8.96
CA PHE A 50 -5.39 3.05 7.80
C PHE A 50 -5.07 3.93 6.59
N VAL A 51 -4.35 5.05 6.77
CA VAL A 51 -4.03 5.98 5.68
C VAL A 51 -3.05 5.36 4.69
N VAL A 52 -2.11 4.55 5.16
CA VAL A 52 -1.12 3.88 4.28
C VAL A 52 -1.78 2.98 3.23
N PRO A 53 -2.63 2.01 3.60
CA PRO A 53 -3.35 1.21 2.60
C PRO A 53 -4.34 2.06 1.81
N LEU A 54 -5.00 3.07 2.39
CA LEU A 54 -5.92 3.93 1.64
C LEU A 54 -5.20 4.66 0.48
N VAL A 55 -4.11 5.37 0.79
CA VAL A 55 -3.32 6.11 -0.21
C VAL A 55 -2.66 5.13 -1.20
N GLY A 56 -2.10 4.03 -0.70
CA GLY A 56 -1.51 2.98 -1.53
C GLY A 56 -2.51 2.40 -2.54
N GLY A 57 -3.76 2.19 -2.11
CA GLY A 57 -4.83 1.68 -2.94
C GLY A 57 -5.33 2.69 -3.97
N ILE A 58 -5.49 3.96 -3.58
CA ILE A 58 -5.88 5.05 -4.49
C ILE A 58 -4.85 5.22 -5.61
N VAL A 59 -3.56 5.31 -5.26
CA VAL A 59 -2.49 5.47 -6.25
C VAL A 59 -2.45 4.28 -7.20
N LEU A 60 -2.57 3.05 -6.68
CA LEU A 60 -2.58 1.85 -7.53
C LEU A 60 -3.82 1.80 -8.45
N ALA A 61 -4.98 2.20 -7.96
CA ALA A 61 -6.21 2.25 -8.75
C ALA A 61 -6.13 3.29 -9.88
N LEU A 62 -5.57 4.48 -9.60
CA LEU A 62 -5.30 5.50 -10.61
C LEU A 62 -4.30 4.99 -11.65
N LEU A 63 -3.23 4.35 -11.21
CA LEU A 63 -2.22 3.78 -12.10
C LEU A 63 -2.80 2.69 -13.01
N LEU A 64 -3.66 1.81 -12.49
CA LEU A 64 -4.39 0.80 -13.28
C LEU A 64 -5.44 1.42 -14.22
N LYS A 65 -5.97 2.61 -13.91
CA LYS A 65 -6.89 3.35 -14.80
C LYS A 65 -6.15 3.90 -16.01
N ILE A 66 -4.95 4.47 -15.81
CA ILE A 66 -4.09 5.03 -16.85
C ILE A 66 -3.39 3.93 -17.66
N MET A 67 -2.79 2.95 -16.97
CA MET A 67 -2.02 1.84 -17.54
C MET A 67 -2.62 0.49 -17.08
N PRO A 68 -3.65 -0.03 -17.74
CA PRO A 68 -4.34 -1.25 -17.31
C PRO A 68 -3.46 -2.52 -17.36
N ASN A 69 -2.45 -2.52 -18.22
CA ASN A 69 -1.52 -3.63 -18.43
C ASN A 69 -0.25 -3.52 -17.58
N LEU A 70 -0.40 -3.14 -16.32
CA LEU A 70 0.73 -3.11 -15.37
C LEU A 70 1.37 -4.48 -15.21
N GLY A 71 2.70 -4.53 -15.24
CA GLY A 71 3.49 -5.74 -15.05
C GLY A 71 3.18 -6.40 -13.71
N ARG A 72 3.27 -7.73 -13.65
CA ARG A 72 3.11 -8.46 -12.38
C ARG A 72 4.16 -8.02 -11.35
N LEU A 73 5.39 -7.78 -11.82
CA LEU A 73 6.49 -7.28 -11.00
C LEU A 73 6.15 -5.94 -10.35
N SER A 74 5.75 -4.94 -11.13
CA SER A 74 5.43 -3.60 -10.62
C SER A 74 4.27 -3.62 -9.62
N LEU A 75 3.24 -4.44 -9.85
CA LEU A 75 2.17 -4.63 -8.86
C LEU A 75 2.66 -5.26 -7.57
N ASN A 76 3.48 -6.31 -7.66
CA ASN A 76 3.98 -7.00 -6.49
C ASN A 76 4.89 -6.08 -5.67
N LEU A 77 5.80 -5.36 -6.32
CA LEU A 77 6.65 -4.37 -5.67
C LEU A 77 5.83 -3.27 -4.99
N TRP A 78 4.77 -2.77 -5.65
CA TRP A 78 3.87 -1.78 -5.05
C TRP A 78 3.15 -2.33 -3.82
N ASN A 79 2.55 -3.53 -3.94
CA ASN A 79 1.85 -4.18 -2.82
C ASN A 79 2.82 -4.47 -1.65
N SER A 80 4.04 -4.90 -1.94
CA SER A 80 5.10 -5.09 -0.95
C SER A 80 5.49 -3.79 -0.27
N ALA A 81 5.62 -2.69 -1.01
CA ALA A 81 5.91 -1.37 -0.44
C ALA A 81 4.83 -0.95 0.55
N VAL A 82 3.56 -1.03 0.15
CA VAL A 82 2.42 -0.70 1.03
C VAL A 82 2.40 -1.62 2.25
N ALA A 83 2.62 -2.92 2.07
CA ALA A 83 2.62 -3.88 3.17
C ALA A 83 3.71 -3.58 4.21
N VAL A 84 4.93 -3.30 3.75
CA VAL A 84 6.07 -2.99 4.64
C VAL A 84 5.85 -1.66 5.36
N LEU A 85 5.38 -0.61 4.66
CA LEU A 85 5.08 0.68 5.29
C LEU A 85 3.95 0.57 6.32
N THR A 86 2.92 -0.22 6.01
CA THR A 86 1.81 -0.48 6.94
C THR A 86 2.30 -1.24 8.17
N ALA A 87 3.16 -2.24 7.98
CA ALA A 87 3.78 -2.98 9.08
C ALA A 87 4.67 -2.09 9.95
N GLY A 88 5.42 -1.16 9.36
CA GLY A 88 6.23 -0.18 10.08
C GLY A 88 5.38 0.77 10.93
N MET A 89 4.30 1.31 10.35
CA MET A 89 3.33 2.14 11.07
C MET A 89 2.67 1.36 12.21
N LEU A 90 2.27 0.12 11.98
CA LEU A 90 1.68 -0.74 12.99
C LEU A 90 2.66 -1.01 14.14
N PHE A 91 3.90 -1.41 13.83
CA PHE A 91 4.93 -1.68 14.82
C PHE A 91 5.23 -0.44 15.67
N ARG A 92 5.47 0.71 15.03
CA ARG A 92 5.68 1.98 15.72
C ARG A 92 4.45 2.39 16.55
N GLY A 93 3.26 2.14 16.03
CA GLY A 93 1.98 2.31 16.71
C GLY A 93 1.93 1.57 18.04
N ILE A 94 2.16 0.26 17.99
CA ILE A 94 2.14 -0.63 19.16
C ILE A 94 3.20 -0.21 20.20
N VAL A 95 4.43 0.09 19.75
CA VAL A 95 5.51 0.47 20.67
C VAL A 95 5.17 1.77 21.41
N ASN A 96 4.71 2.79 20.70
CA ASN A 96 4.32 4.06 21.31
C ASN A 96 3.16 3.88 22.31
N LEU A 97 2.14 3.11 21.96
CA LEU A 97 1.00 2.85 22.86
C LEU A 97 1.38 2.02 24.09
N SER A 98 2.54 1.34 24.06
CA SER A 98 3.12 0.69 25.24
C SER A 98 3.91 1.66 26.15
N GLY A 99 3.92 2.97 25.85
CA GLY A 99 4.69 3.98 26.58
C GLY A 99 6.20 3.92 26.31
N ARG A 100 6.62 3.29 25.22
CA ARG A 100 8.04 3.11 24.86
C ARG A 100 8.37 3.81 23.55
N SER A 101 9.65 4.11 23.37
CA SER A 101 10.22 4.57 22.11
C SER A 101 11.30 3.59 21.64
N THR A 102 11.36 3.34 20.33
CA THR A 102 12.41 2.51 19.72
C THR A 102 12.90 3.15 18.42
N THR A 103 14.01 2.67 17.89
CA THR A 103 14.47 2.99 16.52
C THR A 103 14.36 1.78 15.59
N LEU A 104 13.87 0.64 16.10
CA LEU A 104 13.70 -0.60 15.34
C LEU A 104 12.62 -0.52 14.25
N ASP A 105 11.88 0.59 14.16
CA ASP A 105 10.98 0.88 13.05
C ASP A 105 11.69 1.41 11.80
N GLN A 106 12.92 1.94 11.92
CA GLN A 106 13.72 2.48 10.81
C GLN A 106 13.85 1.52 9.61
N PRO A 107 14.12 0.21 9.78
CA PRO A 107 14.22 -0.73 8.67
C PRO A 107 12.95 -0.81 7.82
N TYR A 108 11.77 -0.69 8.43
CA TYR A 108 10.49 -0.71 7.70
C TYR A 108 10.38 0.50 6.77
N TRP A 109 10.82 1.68 7.21
CA TRP A 109 10.83 2.87 6.37
C TRP A 109 11.78 2.74 5.19
N TYR A 110 13.01 2.27 5.43
CA TYR A 110 13.99 2.08 4.36
C TYR A 110 13.56 1.02 3.34
N VAL A 111 13.09 -0.13 3.80
CA VAL A 111 12.67 -1.24 2.92
C VAL A 111 11.38 -0.89 2.19
N GLY A 112 10.43 -0.24 2.86
CA GLY A 112 9.18 0.23 2.24
C GLY A 112 9.44 1.25 1.14
N LEU A 113 10.33 2.23 1.39
CA LEU A 113 10.73 3.21 0.39
C LEU A 113 11.51 2.55 -0.76
N ALA A 114 12.40 1.60 -0.47
CA ALA A 114 13.11 0.85 -1.49
C ALA A 114 12.16 0.09 -2.43
N PHE A 115 11.14 -0.60 -1.89
CA PHE A 115 10.12 -1.25 -2.72
C PHE A 115 9.29 -0.26 -3.53
N ALA A 116 8.95 0.91 -2.97
CA ALA A 116 8.22 1.95 -3.70
C ALA A 116 9.05 2.49 -4.87
N LEU A 117 10.34 2.76 -4.65
CA LEU A 117 11.27 3.19 -5.71
C LEU A 117 11.43 2.12 -6.78
N LEU A 118 11.62 0.86 -6.39
CA LEU A 118 11.71 -0.26 -7.33
C LEU A 118 10.41 -0.43 -8.13
N ALA A 119 9.24 -0.22 -7.52
CA ALA A 119 7.97 -0.24 -8.23
C ALA A 119 7.93 0.87 -9.29
N ILE A 120 8.34 2.09 -8.96
CA ILE A 120 8.41 3.21 -9.90
C ILE A 120 9.38 2.92 -11.04
N VAL A 121 10.59 2.47 -10.74
CA VAL A 121 11.60 2.09 -11.76
C VAL A 121 11.05 1.00 -12.68
N SER A 122 10.42 -0.03 -12.12
CA SER A 122 9.79 -1.10 -12.88
C SER A 122 8.71 -0.59 -13.84
N LEU A 123 7.89 0.38 -13.40
CA LEU A 123 6.86 1.02 -14.23
C LEU A 123 7.47 1.84 -15.38
N LEU A 124 8.54 2.59 -15.12
CA LEU A 124 9.22 3.40 -16.12
C LEU A 124 9.85 2.51 -17.21
N LEU A 125 10.48 1.41 -16.81
CA LEU A 125 11.04 0.42 -17.75
C LEU A 125 9.94 -0.22 -18.60
N GLN A 126 8.81 -0.59 -17.99
CA GLN A 126 7.69 -1.16 -18.72
C GLN A 126 7.10 -0.16 -19.74
N LYS A 127 6.99 1.11 -19.36
CA LYS A 127 6.52 2.18 -20.24
C LYS A 127 7.48 2.41 -21.40
N LYS A 128 8.80 2.35 -21.18
CA LYS A 128 9.82 2.48 -22.23
C LYS A 128 9.70 1.35 -23.25
N ASN A 129 9.69 0.09 -22.80
CA ASN A 129 9.59 -1.06 -23.69
C ASN A 129 8.31 -1.05 -24.53
N SER A 130 7.19 -0.61 -23.94
CA SER A 130 5.93 -0.48 -24.67
C SER A 130 5.94 0.60 -25.76
N LYS A 131 6.85 1.58 -25.69
CA LYS A 131 7.01 2.63 -26.70
C LYS A 131 7.96 2.22 -27.83
N GLU A 132 8.98 1.41 -27.56
CA GLU A 132 9.90 0.90 -28.59
C GLU A 132 9.24 -0.15 -29.51
N LEU A 133 8.15 -0.76 -29.08
CA LEU A 133 7.40 -1.79 -29.82
C LEU A 133 6.21 -1.24 -30.63
N ALA A 134 5.94 0.06 -30.58
CA ALA A 134 4.81 0.73 -31.25
C ALA A 134 5.31 1.63 -32.38
#